data_AF-A0A3L7PLB9-F1
#
_entry.id   AF-A0A3L7PLB9-F1
#
_cell.length_a   1.000
_cell.length_b   1.000
_cell.length_c   1.000
_cell.angle_alpha   90.00
_cell.angle_beta   90.00
_cell.angle_gamma   90.00
#
_symmetry.space_group_name_H-M   'P 1'
#
loop_
_entity.id
_entity.type
_entity.pdbx_description
1 polymer ?
#
loop_
_entity_poly.entity_id
_entity_poly.type
_entity_poly.pdbx_seq_one_letter_code
_entity_poly.pdbx_strand_id
1 'polypeptide(L)'
;MDLNSNSLSRAEIGAAGERAAAQHLADRGYTIMERNLRIGDDEADIVALAPGGAVAIVEVKTRRGPWNPEERVDAVKQGNLVRLAATLHERPEFHDRMFQFDVVAVSVEAEGTITVMHWAHAFDASGSPW
;
A
#
# COMPACT_ATOMS: atom_id res chain seq x y z
N MET A 1 6.77 19.72 -1.40
CA MET A 1 7.10 19.14 -2.72
C MET A 1 5.81 19.23 -3.51
N ASP A 2 5.77 20.13 -4.48
CA ASP A 2 4.52 20.59 -5.07
C ASP A 2 4.03 19.59 -6.12
N LEU A 3 3.05 18.78 -5.75
CA LEU A 3 2.45 17.80 -6.68
C LEU A 3 1.58 18.46 -7.77
N ASN A 4 1.43 19.79 -7.72
CA ASN A 4 0.59 20.59 -8.59
C ASN A 4 1.27 21.00 -9.93
N SER A 5 2.54 20.66 -10.15
CA SER A 5 3.25 21.03 -11.38
C SER A 5 2.88 20.12 -12.56
N ASN A 6 2.55 20.71 -13.72
CA ASN A 6 2.27 20.02 -14.98
C ASN A 6 3.51 19.33 -15.62
N SER A 7 4.58 19.13 -14.84
CA SER A 7 5.91 18.70 -15.28
C SER A 7 6.41 17.42 -14.58
N LEU A 8 5.66 16.87 -13.62
CA LEU A 8 6.06 15.63 -12.95
C LEU A 8 5.68 14.41 -13.79
N SER A 9 6.64 13.50 -13.93
CA SER A 9 6.43 12.18 -14.52
C SER A 9 5.51 11.32 -13.65
N ARG A 10 4.91 10.28 -14.24
CA ARG A 10 4.11 9.29 -13.50
C ARG A 10 4.90 8.65 -12.35
N ALA A 11 6.21 8.44 -12.54
CA ALA A 11 7.09 7.90 -11.51
C ALA A 11 7.28 8.86 -10.32
N GLU A 12 7.47 10.16 -10.59
CA GLU A 12 7.61 11.15 -9.51
C GLU A 12 6.31 11.33 -8.72
N ILE A 13 5.16 11.29 -9.42
CA ILE A 13 3.83 11.31 -8.78
C ILE A 13 3.68 10.06 -7.90
N GLY A 14 4.01 8.87 -8.41
CA GLY A 14 3.97 7.62 -7.65
C GLY A 14 4.84 7.67 -6.38
N ALA A 15 6.10 8.09 -6.51
CA ALA A 15 7.03 8.19 -5.38
C ALA A 15 6.61 9.23 -4.34
N ALA A 16 5.94 10.31 -4.75
CA ALA A 16 5.36 11.26 -3.82
C ALA A 16 4.12 10.71 -3.10
N GLY A 17 3.25 9.98 -3.81
CA GLY A 17 2.11 9.31 -3.21
C GLY A 17 2.53 8.24 -2.20
N GLU A 18 3.53 7.42 -2.53
CA GLU A 18 4.08 6.43 -1.60
C GLU A 18 4.63 7.07 -0.31
N ARG A 19 5.33 8.21 -0.43
CA ARG A 19 5.78 8.97 0.75
C ARG A 19 4.61 9.49 1.59
N ALA A 20 3.58 10.03 0.95
CA ALA A 20 2.39 10.51 1.64
C ALA A 20 1.64 9.37 2.34
N ALA A 21 1.55 8.19 1.69
CA ALA A 21 0.97 6.98 2.26
C ALA A 21 1.76 6.48 3.48
N ALA A 22 3.08 6.37 3.36
CA ALA A 22 3.95 5.97 4.46
C ALA A 22 3.82 6.91 5.67
N GLN A 23 3.81 8.22 5.44
CA GLN A 23 3.60 9.19 6.52
C GLN A 23 2.21 9.02 7.16
N HIS A 24 1.16 8.88 6.35
CA HIS A 24 -0.21 8.72 6.84
C HIS A 24 -0.41 7.47 7.70
N LEU A 25 0.24 6.36 7.33
CA LEU A 25 0.26 5.13 8.10
C LEU A 25 1.05 5.29 9.41
N ALA A 26 2.23 5.92 9.36
CA ALA A 26 3.04 6.21 10.54
C ALA A 26 2.28 7.07 11.56
N ASP A 27 1.58 8.10 11.10
CA ASP A 27 0.74 8.97 11.94
C ASP A 27 -0.43 8.20 12.60
N ARG A 28 -0.79 7.01 12.07
CA ARG A 28 -1.81 6.10 12.61
C ARG A 28 -1.23 4.96 13.45
N GLY A 29 0.07 5.00 13.75
CA GLY A 29 0.73 4.02 14.61
C GLY A 29 1.24 2.78 13.88
N TYR A 30 1.24 2.77 12.54
CA TYR A 30 1.92 1.72 11.79
C TYR A 30 3.44 1.94 11.86
N THR A 31 4.21 0.87 11.99
CA THR A 31 5.67 0.90 11.82
C THR A 31 6.02 0.50 10.40
N ILE A 32 6.56 1.42 9.60
CA ILE A 32 7.00 1.11 8.23
C ILE A 32 8.22 0.17 8.32
N MET A 33 8.08 -1.03 7.78
CA MET A 33 9.14 -2.05 7.77
C MET A 33 9.95 -1.96 6.47
N GLU A 34 9.26 -1.93 5.33
CA GLU A 34 9.87 -1.86 4.01
C GLU A 34 9.02 -1.00 3.07
N ARG A 35 9.67 -0.43 2.04
CA ARG A 35 9.03 0.33 0.97
C ARG A 35 9.54 -0.18 -0.38
N ASN A 36 8.69 -0.25 -1.40
CA ASN A 36 8.99 -0.83 -2.70
C ASN A 36 9.57 -2.25 -2.61
N LEU A 37 8.98 -3.11 -1.76
CA LEU A 37 9.46 -4.48 -1.59
C LEU A 37 9.15 -5.27 -2.87
N ARG A 38 10.18 -5.93 -3.42
CA ARG A 38 10.06 -6.85 -4.55
C ARG A 38 10.71 -8.19 -4.20
N ILE A 39 9.97 -9.28 -4.40
CA ILE A 39 10.48 -10.65 -4.29
C ILE A 39 10.04 -11.42 -5.53
N GLY A 40 11.00 -11.75 -6.39
CA GLY A 40 10.68 -12.29 -7.71
C GLY A 40 9.84 -11.29 -8.52
N ASP A 41 8.72 -11.77 -9.03
CA ASP A 41 7.76 -10.98 -9.81
C ASP A 41 6.69 -10.28 -8.95
N ASP A 42 6.68 -10.55 -7.64
CA ASP A 42 5.69 -10.01 -6.70
C ASP A 42 6.21 -8.74 -6.01
N GLU A 43 5.34 -7.75 -5.86
CA GLU A 43 5.68 -6.44 -5.32
C GLU A 43 4.60 -5.90 -4.38
N ALA A 44 5.03 -5.17 -3.34
CA ALA A 44 4.17 -4.31 -2.53
C ALA A 44 4.83 -2.95 -2.34
N ASP A 45 4.03 -1.89 -2.40
CA ASP A 45 4.54 -0.53 -2.25
C ASP A 45 5.03 -0.26 -0.82
N ILE A 46 4.30 -0.77 0.18
CA ILE A 46 4.69 -0.65 1.60
C ILE A 46 4.42 -1.97 2.32
N VAL A 47 5.36 -2.39 3.18
CA VAL A 47 5.13 -3.39 4.22
C VAL A 47 5.26 -2.70 5.56
N ALA A 48 4.24 -2.85 6.41
CA ALA A 48 4.19 -2.17 7.70
C ALA A 48 3.62 -3.06 8.80
N LEU A 49 4.05 -2.84 10.05
CA LEU A 49 3.46 -3.46 11.22
C LEU A 49 2.29 -2.59 11.69
N ALA A 50 1.07 -3.12 11.63
CA ALA A 50 -0.14 -2.42 12.05
C ALA A 50 -0.23 -2.31 13.59
N PRO A 51 -0.96 -1.32 14.11
CA PRO A 51 -1.41 -1.33 15.50
C PRO A 51 -2.16 -2.64 15.79
N GLY A 52 -1.66 -3.44 16.73
CA GLY A 52 -2.17 -4.80 16.99
C GLY A 52 -1.27 -5.93 16.50
N GLY A 53 -0.21 -5.62 15.76
CA GLY A 53 0.89 -6.53 15.49
C GLY A 53 0.76 -7.39 14.23
N ALA A 54 -0.26 -7.16 13.40
CA ALA A 54 -0.38 -7.75 12.07
C ALA A 54 0.57 -7.07 11.07
N VAL A 55 1.05 -7.83 10.08
CA VAL A 55 1.84 -7.32 8.95
C VAL A 55 0.89 -6.89 7.85
N ALA A 56 0.83 -5.59 7.59
CA ALA A 56 0.08 -5.01 6.50
C ALA A 56 0.91 -5.00 5.23
N ILE A 57 0.41 -5.67 4.20
CA ILE A 57 0.88 -5.59 2.82
C ILE A 57 0.03 -4.54 2.13
N VAL A 58 0.64 -3.40 1.78
CA VAL A 58 -0.07 -2.20 1.35
C VAL A 58 0.22 -1.91 -0.12
N GLU A 59 -0.83 -1.78 -0.92
CA GLU A 59 -0.76 -1.17 -2.25
C GLU A 59 -1.11 0.32 -2.14
N VAL A 60 -0.28 1.17 -2.74
CA VAL A 60 -0.49 2.62 -2.82
C VAL A 60 -0.94 2.98 -4.22
N LYS A 61 -2.08 3.66 -4.30
CA LYS A 61 -2.58 4.18 -5.56
C LYS A 61 -2.56 5.69 -5.56
N THR A 62 -1.89 6.28 -6.55
CA THR A 62 -1.74 7.74 -6.65
C THR A 62 -2.38 8.27 -7.92
N ARG A 63 -3.18 9.34 -7.80
CA ARG A 63 -3.76 10.02 -8.96
C ARG A 63 -4.03 11.50 -8.73
N ARG A 64 -4.39 12.20 -9.82
CA ARG A 64 -4.95 13.55 -9.77
C ARG A 64 -6.48 13.48 -9.76
N GLY A 65 -7.11 14.29 -8.93
CA GLY A 65 -8.57 14.32 -8.75
C GLY A 65 -9.10 13.26 -7.77
N PRO A 66 -10.42 13.25 -7.52
CA PRO A 66 -11.05 12.46 -6.46
C PRO A 66 -10.93 10.97 -6.74
N TRP A 67 -10.85 10.08 -5.73
CA TRP A 67 -10.85 8.60 -5.86
C TRP A 67 -12.27 8.01 -5.97
N ASN A 68 -12.46 6.99 -6.81
CA ASN A 68 -13.71 6.23 -6.87
C ASN A 68 -13.56 4.91 -6.11
N PRO A 69 -14.57 4.49 -5.32
CA PRO A 69 -14.54 3.21 -4.59
C PRO A 69 -14.41 1.96 -5.48
N GLU A 70 -14.70 2.08 -6.78
CA GLU A 70 -14.61 1.02 -7.77
C GLU A 70 -13.18 0.74 -8.23
N GLU A 71 -12.25 1.66 -7.98
CA GLU A 71 -10.85 1.55 -8.39
C GLU A 71 -10.02 0.72 -7.40
N ARG A 72 -10.61 -0.41 -6.99
CA ARG A 72 -10.01 -1.37 -6.08
C ARG A 72 -8.79 -2.03 -6.72
N VAL A 73 -7.97 -2.63 -5.87
CA VAL A 73 -6.90 -3.53 -6.31
C VAL A 73 -7.54 -4.64 -7.15
N ASP A 74 -7.12 -4.78 -8.40
CA ASP A 74 -7.64 -5.81 -9.29
C ASP A 74 -7.22 -7.23 -8.83
N ALA A 75 -7.91 -8.25 -9.34
CA ALA A 75 -7.67 -9.63 -8.92
C ALA A 75 -6.23 -10.12 -9.19
N VAL A 76 -5.57 -9.60 -10.23
CA VAL A 76 -4.19 -9.96 -10.54
C VAL A 76 -3.25 -9.42 -9.47
N LYS A 77 -3.38 -8.13 -9.14
CA LYS A 77 -2.58 -7.49 -8.09
C LYS A 77 -2.90 -8.09 -6.71
N GLN A 78 -4.16 -8.41 -6.39
CA GLN A 78 -4.50 -9.15 -5.16
C GLN A 78 -3.73 -10.48 -5.07
N GLY A 79 -3.73 -11.27 -6.16
CA GLY A 79 -2.99 -12.53 -6.22
C GLY A 79 -1.48 -12.37 -6.01
N ASN A 80 -0.89 -11.31 -6.57
CA ASN A 80 0.54 -11.01 -6.37
C ASN A 80 0.86 -10.66 -4.91
N LEU A 81 0.04 -9.82 -4.29
CA LEU A 81 0.22 -9.42 -2.87
C LEU A 81 0.04 -10.64 -1.94
N VAL A 82 -0.91 -11.52 -2.24
CA VAL A 82 -1.13 -12.77 -1.49
C VAL A 82 0.07 -13.71 -1.59
N ARG A 83 0.68 -13.86 -2.78
CA ARG A 83 1.92 -14.65 -2.94
C ARG A 83 3.11 -14.03 -2.21
N LEU A 84 3.20 -12.70 -2.23
CA LEU A 84 4.22 -11.98 -1.47
C LEU A 84 4.06 -12.23 0.03
N ALA A 85 2.84 -12.14 0.56
CA ALA A 85 2.54 -12.43 1.95
C ALA A 85 2.91 -13.86 2.33
N ALA A 86 2.55 -14.86 1.50
CA ALA A 86 2.95 -16.25 1.72
C ALA A 86 4.48 -16.40 1.76
N THR A 87 5.20 -15.73 0.84
CA THR A 87 6.68 -15.76 0.81
C THR A 87 7.30 -15.11 2.05
N LEU A 88 6.68 -14.06 2.59
CA LEU A 88 7.12 -13.43 3.83
C LEU A 88 6.80 -14.32 5.05
N HIS A 89 5.65 -14.98 5.07
CA HIS A 89 5.24 -15.87 6.17
C HIS A 89 6.24 -17.02 6.41
N GLU A 90 6.88 -17.52 5.36
CA GLU A 90 7.95 -18.54 5.47
C GLU A 90 9.22 -18.04 6.18
N ARG A 91 9.37 -16.73 6.41
CA ARG A 91 10.55 -16.18 7.08
C ARG A 91 10.36 -16.17 8.60
N PRO A 92 11.39 -16.55 9.39
CA PRO A 92 11.28 -16.66 10.84
C PRO A 92 10.78 -15.39 11.55
N GLU A 93 11.10 -14.20 11.03
CA GLU A 93 10.66 -12.93 11.60
C GLU A 93 9.14 -12.68 11.53
N PHE A 94 8.42 -13.45 10.69
CA PHE A 94 6.98 -13.31 10.46
C PHE A 94 6.15 -14.53 10.90
N HIS A 95 6.76 -15.58 11.44
CA HIS A 95 6.12 -16.88 11.68
C HIS A 95 4.83 -16.81 12.53
N ASP A 96 4.81 -15.96 13.55
CA ASP A 96 3.66 -15.80 14.47
C ASP A 96 2.80 -14.56 14.16
N ARG A 97 2.97 -13.97 12.96
CA ARG A 97 2.28 -12.74 12.57
C ARG A 97 1.09 -13.05 11.67
N MET A 98 -0.04 -12.44 11.97
CA MET A 98 -1.15 -12.34 11.01
C MET A 98 -0.77 -11.36 9.90
N PHE A 99 -1.27 -11.61 8.68
CA PHE A 99 -1.15 -10.69 7.56
C PHE A 99 -2.49 -10.03 7.26
N GLN A 100 -2.45 -8.79 6.78
CA GLN A 100 -3.60 -8.08 6.24
C GLN A 100 -3.23 -7.37 4.95
N PHE A 101 -4.22 -7.12 4.10
CA PHE A 101 -4.03 -6.41 2.85
C PHE A 101 -4.73 -5.07 2.90
N ASP A 102 -3.94 -4.02 2.76
CA ASP A 102 -4.40 -2.65 2.90
C ASP A 102 -4.25 -1.92 1.56
N VAL A 103 -5.09 -0.90 1.37
CA VAL A 103 -4.97 0.02 0.25
C VAL A 103 -4.88 1.43 0.77
N VAL A 104 -3.90 2.18 0.28
CA VAL A 104 -3.81 3.62 0.51
C VAL A 104 -3.96 4.37 -0.81
N ALA A 105 -5.02 5.15 -0.90
CA ALA A 105 -5.30 6.04 -2.02
C ALA A 105 -4.78 7.45 -1.69
N VAL A 106 -3.97 8.00 -2.60
CA VAL A 106 -3.48 9.38 -2.53
C VAL A 106 -4.02 10.14 -3.74
N SER A 107 -4.73 11.23 -3.46
CA SER A 107 -5.24 12.18 -4.45
C SER A 107 -4.58 13.53 -4.29
N VAL A 108 -4.26 14.14 -5.42
CA VAL A 108 -3.89 15.56 -5.50
C VAL A 108 -5.05 16.29 -6.16
N GLU A 109 -5.72 17.12 -5.39
CA GLU A 109 -6.81 17.96 -5.88
C GLU A 109 -6.28 19.20 -6.60
N ALA A 110 -7.14 19.88 -7.36
CA ALA A 110 -6.75 21.01 -8.22
C ALA A 110 -6.01 22.15 -7.48
N GLU A 111 -6.31 22.34 -6.20
CA GLU A 111 -5.72 23.35 -5.33
C GLU A 111 -4.38 22.92 -4.71
N GLY A 112 -3.87 21.73 -5.05
CA GLY A 112 -2.66 21.14 -4.48
C GLY A 112 -2.90 20.41 -3.16
N THR A 113 -4.15 20.36 -2.68
CA THR A 113 -4.54 19.59 -1.49
C THR A 113 -4.29 18.11 -1.73
N ILE A 114 -3.54 17.49 -0.81
CA ILE A 114 -3.30 16.05 -0.82
C ILE A 114 -4.31 15.39 0.11
N THR A 115 -5.15 14.54 -0.45
CA THR A 115 -6.08 13.70 0.31
C THR A 115 -5.52 12.28 0.37
N VAL A 116 -5.45 11.71 1.57
CA VAL A 116 -5.04 10.32 1.76
C VAL A 116 -6.18 9.54 2.41
N MET A 117 -6.60 8.47 1.76
CA MET A 117 -7.58 7.53 2.27
C MET A 117 -6.92 6.17 2.47
N HIS A 118 -7.23 5.52 3.59
CA HIS A 118 -6.69 4.21 3.94
C HIS A 118 -7.84 3.25 4.22
N TRP A 119 -7.83 2.13 3.51
CA TRP A 119 -8.72 1.00 3.75
C TRP A 119 -7.87 -0.15 4.31
N ALA A 120 -7.94 -0.34 5.63
CA ALA A 120 -7.42 -1.53 6.27
C ALA A 120 -8.30 -2.74 5.90
N HIS A 121 -7.68 -3.91 5.71
CA HIS A 121 -8.40 -5.13 5.27
C HIS A 121 -9.22 -4.90 3.98
N ALA A 122 -8.62 -4.23 3.00
CA ALA A 122 -9.28 -3.87 1.74
C ALA A 122 -9.76 -5.10 0.96
N PHE A 123 -9.08 -6.24 1.13
CA PHE A 123 -9.48 -7.56 0.67
C PHE A 123 -8.87 -8.64 1.58
N ASP A 124 -9.36 -9.87 1.46
CA ASP A 124 -8.86 -11.04 2.17
C ASP A 124 -8.08 -11.97 1.21
N ALA A 125 -7.36 -12.94 1.77
CA ALA A 125 -6.70 -13.98 0.99
C ALA A 125 -7.65 -15.14 0.61
N SER A 126 -8.98 -14.92 0.54
CA SER A 126 -9.94 -16.01 0.37
C SER A 126 -9.55 -16.90 -0.84
N GLY A 127 -9.27 -18.18 -0.55
CA GLY A 127 -8.77 -19.16 -1.51
C GLY A 127 -7.28 -19.50 -1.42
N SER A 128 -6.48 -18.84 -0.56
CA SER A 128 -5.12 -19.26 -0.23
C SER A 128 -5.05 -20.13 1.02
N PRO A 129 -4.19 -21.17 1.04
CA PRO A 129 -4.17 -22.19 2.10
C PRO A 129 -3.32 -21.82 3.33
N TRP A 130 -2.89 -20.56 3.46
CA TRP A 130 -2.10 -20.08 4.60
C TRP A 130 -2.97 -19.34 5.61
#